data_AF-A0A3D4MDE2-F1
#
_entry.id   AF-A0A3D4MDE2-F1
#
_cell.length_a   1.000
_cell.length_b   1.000
_cell.length_c   1.000
_cell.angle_alpha   90.00
_cell.angle_beta   90.00
_cell.angle_gamma   90.00
#
_symmetry.space_group_name_H-M   'P 1'
#
loop_
_entity.id
_entity.type
_entity.pdbx_description
1 polymer ?
#
loop_
_entity_poly.entity_id
_entity_poly.type
_entity_poly.pdbx_seq_one_letter_code
_entity_poly.pdbx_strand_id
1 'polypeptide(L)' 'MVAASLTALPASAQDMQMTPWKDMPAGVYTVDKYHASLTWKVMHAGLSNYTARFKSFDADITFDPADITKSKVSA' A
#
# COMPACT_ATOMS: atom_id res chain seq x y z
N MET A 1 12.62 45.34 -25.20
CA MET A 1 12.17 43.96 -24.89
C MET A 1 12.00 43.90 -23.38
N VAL A 2 10.77 43.83 -22.87
CA VAL A 2 10.49 43.74 -21.43
C VAL A 2 10.61 42.29 -21.02
N ALA A 3 11.56 41.98 -20.15
CA ALA A 3 11.74 40.63 -19.60
C ALA A 3 10.61 40.35 -18.60
N ALA A 4 9.77 39.36 -18.88
CA ALA A 4 8.75 38.87 -17.96
C ALA A 4 9.42 37.94 -16.93
N SER A 5 9.52 38.41 -15.69
CA SER A 5 10.00 37.60 -14.56
C SER A 5 8.94 36.57 -14.17
N LEU A 6 9.27 35.28 -14.30
CA LEU A 6 8.42 34.17 -13.87
C LEU A 6 8.63 33.94 -12.36
N THR A 7 7.67 34.33 -11.53
CA THR A 7 7.69 34.03 -10.10
C THR A 7 7.26 32.58 -9.88
N ALA A 8 8.16 31.75 -9.34
CA ALA A 8 7.82 30.41 -8.89
C ALA A 8 6.95 30.50 -7.62
N LEU A 9 5.74 29.95 -7.66
CA LEU A 9 4.90 29.80 -6.47
C LEU A 9 5.48 28.71 -5.56
N PRO A 10 5.35 28.84 -4.23
CA PRO A 10 5.72 27.77 -3.32
C PRO A 10 4.80 26.57 -3.54
N ALA A 11 5.37 25.38 -3.74
CA ALA A 11 4.64 24.14 -3.67
C ALA A 11 4.28 23.86 -2.20
N SER A 12 3.05 24.17 -1.79
CA SER A 12 2.53 23.73 -0.50
C SER A 12 2.39 22.21 -0.53
N ALA A 13 2.91 21.51 0.48
CA ALA A 13 2.63 20.10 0.67
C ALA A 13 1.11 19.92 0.85
N GLN A 14 0.49 19.14 -0.03
CA GLN A 14 -0.91 18.76 0.13
C GLN A 14 -0.96 17.70 1.22
N ASP A 15 -1.55 18.02 2.38
CA ASP A 15 -1.96 16.98 3.33
C ASP A 15 -3.01 16.11 2.65
N MET A 16 -2.59 14.94 2.18
CA MET A 16 -3.51 13.95 1.64
C MET A 16 -4.38 13.46 2.80
N GLN A 17 -5.61 13.96 2.87
CA GLN A 17 -6.58 13.53 3.86
C GLN A 17 -7.02 12.10 3.52
N MET A 18 -6.32 11.12 4.07
CA MET A 18 -6.70 9.71 3.98
C MET A 18 -7.84 9.44 4.96
N THR A 19 -8.85 8.70 4.52
CA THR A 19 -9.90 8.23 5.42
C THR A 19 -9.25 7.27 6.44
N PRO A 20 -9.45 7.47 7.76
CA PRO A 20 -8.95 6.56 8.77
C PRO A 20 -9.44 5.13 8.52
N TRP A 21 -8.59 4.12 8.74
CA TRP A 21 -8.94 2.73 8.44
C TRP A 21 -10.19 2.24 9.21
N LYS A 22 -10.45 2.78 10.42
CA LYS A 22 -11.64 2.46 11.22
C LYS A 22 -12.94 2.94 10.61
N ASP A 23 -12.86 3.94 9.73
CA ASP A 23 -14.02 4.51 9.04
C ASP A 23 -14.26 3.81 7.68
N MET A 24 -13.41 2.83 7.31
CA MET A 24 -13.65 1.99 6.15
C MET A 24 -14.84 1.05 6.42
N PRO A 25 -15.69 0.77 5.42
CA PRO A 25 -16.79 -0.17 5.55
C PRO A 25 -16.34 -1.55 6.02
N ALA A 26 -17.17 -2.23 6.83
CA ALA A 26 -16.98 -3.66 7.06
C ALA A 26 -17.27 -4.44 5.76
N GLY A 27 -16.56 -5.54 5.52
CA GLY A 27 -16.82 -6.37 4.34
C GLY A 27 -15.66 -7.24 3.88
N VAL A 28 -15.84 -7.84 2.70
CA VAL A 28 -14.80 -8.61 2.02
C VAL A 28 -14.14 -7.75 0.95
N TYR A 29 -12.82 -7.62 1.05
CA TYR A 29 -11.98 -6.86 0.13
C TYR A 29 -11.07 -7.80 -0.64
N THR A 30 -11.19 -7.82 -1.96
CA THR A 30 -10.29 -8.57 -2.83
C THR A 30 -9.05 -7.76 -3.14
N VAL A 31 -7.88 -8.42 -3.08
CA VAL A 31 -6.61 -7.76 -3.35
C VAL A 31 -6.49 -7.36 -4.82
N ASP A 32 -6.18 -6.09 -5.06
CA ASP A 32 -5.78 -5.60 -6.38
C ASP A 32 -4.34 -6.04 -6.69
N LYS A 33 -4.20 -6.93 -7.65
CA LYS A 33 -2.92 -7.54 -8.06
C LYS A 33 -1.93 -6.55 -8.65
N TYR A 34 -2.38 -5.40 -9.14
CA TYR A 34 -1.50 -4.37 -9.70
C TYR A 34 -0.92 -3.45 -8.61
N HIS A 35 -1.54 -3.41 -7.43
CA HIS A 35 -1.11 -2.58 -6.30
C HIS A 35 -0.64 -3.40 -5.09
N ALA A 36 -0.39 -4.70 -5.28
CA ALA A 36 0.10 -5.58 -4.23
C ALA A 36 1.25 -6.47 -4.72
N SER A 37 2.11 -6.87 -3.79
CA SER A 37 3.24 -7.78 -4.05
C SER A 37 3.44 -8.75 -2.92
N LEU A 38 3.52 -10.05 -3.23
CA LEU A 38 3.92 -11.08 -2.28
C LEU A 38 5.40 -11.41 -2.47
N THR A 39 6.22 -11.00 -1.50
CA THR A 39 7.68 -11.18 -1.52
C THR A 39 8.15 -12.07 -0.38
N TRP A 40 9.21 -12.84 -0.62
CA TRP A 40 9.90 -13.62 0.40
C TRP A 40 11.40 -13.41 0.31
N LYS A 41 12.09 -13.72 1.41
CA LYS A 41 13.54 -13.60 1.52
C LYS A 41 14.11 -14.88 2.10
N VAL A 42 15.28 -15.26 1.61
CA VAL A 42 16.05 -16.39 2.14
C VAL A 42 17.51 -16.01 2.27
N MET A 43 18.15 -16.48 3.35
CA MET A 43 19.58 -16.30 3.55
C MET A 43 20.37 -17.13 2.52
N HIS A 44 21.24 -16.49 1.75
CA HIS A 44 22.13 -17.14 0.80
C HIS A 44 23.52 -17.30 1.44
N ALA A 45 23.81 -18.51 1.92
CA ALA A 45 25.11 -18.90 2.49
C ALA A 45 25.60 -18.02 3.67
N GLY A 46 24.69 -17.37 4.40
CA GLY A 46 25.02 -16.51 5.55
C GLY A 46 25.51 -15.11 5.18
N LEU A 47 25.53 -14.75 3.89
CA LEU A 47 26.11 -13.49 3.41
C LEU A 47 25.05 -12.42 3.14
N SER A 48 23.92 -12.80 2.54
CA SER A 48 22.88 -11.85 2.14
C SER A 48 21.50 -12.49 2.08
N ASN A 49 20.45 -11.66 2.19
CA ASN A 49 19.07 -12.09 2.00
C ASN A 49 18.67 -11.95 0.52
N TYR A 50 18.60 -13.07 -0.20
CA TYR A 50 18.07 -13.12 -1.56
C TYR A 50 16.56 -12.89 -1.52
N THR A 51 16.08 -11.91 -2.29
CA THR A 51 14.66 -11.51 -2.33
C THR A 51 14.01 -11.98 -3.62
N ALA A 52 12.83 -12.60 -3.51
CA ALA A 52 12.03 -13.03 -4.65
C ALA A 52 10.55 -12.64 -4.45
N ARG A 53 9.79 -12.66 -5.55
CA ARG A 53 8.36 -12.31 -5.61
C ARG A 53 7.59 -13.40 -6.34
N PHE A 54 6.36 -13.68 -5.91
CA PHE A 54 5.42 -14.49 -6.69
C PHE A 54 4.87 -13.70 -7.89
N LYS A 55 4.89 -14.30 -9.09
CA LYS A 55 4.38 -13.67 -10.31
C LYS A 55 2.87 -13.42 -10.24
N SER A 56 2.13 -14.38 -9.69
CA SER A 56 0.68 -14.36 -9.53
C SER A 56 0.30 -14.83 -8.13
N PHE A 57 -0.70 -14.18 -7.55
CA PHE A 57 -1.33 -14.58 -6.31
C PHE A 57 -2.75 -14.00 -6.27
N ASP A 58 -3.56 -14.55 -5.37
CA ASP A 58 -4.91 -14.13 -5.04
C ASP A 58 -5.01 -14.07 -3.51
N ALA A 59 -5.83 -13.15 -3.00
CA ALA A 59 -6.13 -13.04 -1.58
C ALA A 59 -7.37 -12.16 -1.36
N ASP A 60 -8.09 -12.46 -0.28
CA ASP A 60 -9.19 -11.66 0.23
C ASP A 60 -8.95 -11.28 1.70
N ILE A 61 -9.49 -10.12 2.10
CA ILE A 61 -9.51 -9.63 3.47
C ILE A 61 -10.96 -9.54 3.92
N THR A 62 -11.36 -10.34 4.91
CA THR A 62 -12.59 -10.10 5.66
C THR A 62 -12.27 -9.08 6.75
N PHE A 63 -12.79 -7.87 6.61
CA PHE A 63 -12.46 -6.72 7.45
C PHE A 63 -13.63 -6.35 8.38
N ASP A 64 -13.31 -6.26 9.67
CA ASP A 64 -14.20 -5.81 10.75
C ASP A 64 -13.59 -4.55 11.41
N PRO A 65 -14.06 -3.33 11.09
CA PRO A 65 -13.56 -2.10 11.67
C PRO A 65 -13.96 -1.89 13.14
N ALA A 66 -15.02 -2.58 13.62
CA ALA A 66 -15.47 -2.49 15.00
C ALA A 66 -14.57 -3.31 15.93
N ASP A 67 -14.02 -4.43 15.43
CA ASP A 67 -13.06 -5.27 16.12
C ASP A 67 -12.04 -5.88 15.14
N ILE A 68 -10.90 -5.21 14.97
CA ILE A 68 -9.86 -5.63 14.03
C ILE A 68 -9.33 -7.04 14.30
N THR A 69 -9.42 -7.54 15.54
CA THR A 69 -8.94 -8.88 15.89
C THR A 69 -9.81 -10.00 15.28
N LYS A 70 -11.03 -9.67 14.85
CA LYS A 70 -11.93 -10.57 14.11
C LYS A 70 -11.71 -10.54 12.61
N SER A 71 -10.90 -9.61 12.10
CA SER A 71 -10.56 -9.56 10.68
C SER A 71 -9.69 -10.75 10.28
N LYS A 72 -9.81 -11.19 9.02
CA LYS A 72 -9.10 -12.37 8.50
C LYS A 72 -8.56 -12.11 7.10
N VAL A 73 -7.48 -12.80 6.77
CA VAL A 73 -6.92 -12.88 5.41
C VAL A 73 -7.02 -14.32 4.93
N SER A 74 -7.48 -14.52 3.70
CA SER A 74 -7.54 -15.81 3.03
C SER A 74 -6.88 -15.73 1.65
N ALA A 75 -6.41 -16.87 1.14
CA ALA A 75 -5.82 -17.03 -0.18
C ALA A 75 -6.64 -18.05 -0.98
#